data_AF-A0A1U7T820-F1
#
_entry.id   AF-A0A1U7T820-F1
#
_cell.length_a   1.000
_cell.length_b   1.000
_cell.length_c   1.000
_cell.angle_alpha   90.00
_cell.angle_beta   90.00
_cell.angle_gamma   90.00
#
_symmetry.space_group_name_H-M   'P 1'
#
loop_
_entity.id
_entity.type
_entity.pdbx_description
1 polymer ?
#
loop_
_entity_poly.entity_id
_entity_poly.type
_entity_poly.pdbx_seq_one_letter_code
_entity_poly.pdbx_strand_id
1 'polypeptide(L)'
;STAVLGFVPYKGDWLEVEYYVEPDSSNIKACSVKPVICKPVEEVCITSLNGRNGVLDDSIFFTLDSLKLPDGYIPQLYDVVDAVVVESILPCYTWRAVSITPVRRSK
;
A
#
# COMPACT_ATOMS: atom_id res chain seq x y z
N SER A 1 12.92 1.91 8.55
CA SER A 1 11.68 1.45 7.89
C SER A 1 11.18 0.22 8.63
N THR A 2 9.91 0.20 9.06
CA THR A 2 9.28 -0.95 9.76
C THR A 2 8.89 -2.00 8.72
N ALA A 3 9.24 -3.26 8.94
CA ALA A 3 8.87 -4.34 8.03
C ALA A 3 7.34 -4.56 8.06
N VAL A 4 6.67 -4.36 6.91
CA VAL A 4 5.27 -4.75 6.75
C VAL A 4 5.23 -6.23 6.45
N LEU A 5 4.85 -7.03 7.45
CA LEU A 5 4.85 -8.49 7.37
C LEU A 5 3.90 -8.96 6.26
N GLY A 6 4.41 -9.66 5.24
CA GLY A 6 3.63 -10.05 4.06
C GLY A 6 3.31 -8.88 3.12
N PHE A 7 4.20 -7.90 3.00
CA PHE A 7 4.12 -6.86 1.97
C PHE A 7 4.31 -7.46 0.59
N VAL A 8 3.42 -7.11 -0.34
CA VAL A 8 3.52 -7.45 -1.76
C VAL A 8 3.76 -6.14 -2.53
N PRO A 9 4.92 -5.97 -3.17
CA PRO A 9 5.18 -4.80 -3.98
C PRO A 9 4.17 -4.64 -5.11
N TYR A 10 3.83 -3.41 -5.42
CA TYR A 10 2.99 -3.04 -6.55
C TYR A 10 3.76 -2.12 -7.49
N LYS A 11 3.40 -2.13 -8.77
CA LYS A 11 4.03 -1.27 -9.77
C LYS A 11 3.95 0.19 -9.34
N GLY A 12 5.10 0.85 -9.24
CA GLY A 12 5.23 2.25 -8.84
C GLY A 12 5.70 2.43 -7.39
N ASP A 13 5.69 1.40 -6.55
CA ASP A 13 6.19 1.56 -5.18
C ASP A 13 7.69 1.83 -5.14
N TRP A 14 8.08 2.67 -4.18
CA TRP A 14 9.49 2.87 -3.85
C TRP A 14 9.97 1.75 -2.92
N LEU A 15 10.99 1.00 -3.37
CA LEU A 15 11.53 -0.15 -2.67
C LEU A 15 13.00 0.04 -2.31
N GLU A 16 13.36 -0.37 -1.11
CA GLU A 16 14.73 -0.67 -0.73
C GLU A 16 14.96 -2.17 -0.99
N VAL A 17 16.00 -2.48 -1.77
CA VAL A 17 16.31 -3.85 -2.22
C VAL A 17 17.71 -4.22 -1.74
N GLU A 18 17.81 -5.28 -0.95
CA GLU A 18 19.08 -5.94 -0.72
C GLU A 18 19.33 -6.88 -1.88
N TYR A 19 20.51 -6.80 -2.49
CA TYR A 19 20.84 -7.59 -3.65
C TYR A 19 22.27 -8.11 -3.58
N TYR A 20 22.55 -9.14 -4.37
CA TYR A 20 23.91 -9.56 -4.67
C TYR A 20 24.14 -9.58 -6.18
N VAL A 21 25.38 -9.30 -6.56
CA VAL A 21 25.84 -9.42 -7.94
C VAL A 21 26.36 -10.84 -8.12
N GLU A 22 25.88 -11.55 -9.13
CA GLU A 22 26.39 -12.88 -9.44
C GLU A 22 27.85 -12.80 -9.93
N PRO A 23 28.78 -13.59 -9.36
CA PRO A 23 30.15 -13.66 -9.88
C PRO A 23 30.14 -14.01 -11.37
N ASP A 24 31.09 -13.44 -12.12
CA ASP A 24 31.30 -13.71 -13.54
C ASP A 24 30.12 -13.34 -14.47
N SER A 25 29.15 -12.57 -13.98
CA SER A 25 28.07 -12.00 -14.79
C SER A 25 27.75 -10.56 -14.36
N SER A 26 26.93 -9.84 -15.15
CA SER A 26 26.37 -8.54 -14.77
C SER A 26 24.96 -8.66 -14.18
N ASN A 27 24.56 -9.87 -13.79
CA ASN A 27 23.24 -10.11 -13.22
C ASN A 27 23.20 -9.71 -11.75
N ILE A 28 22.04 -9.20 -11.33
CA ILE A 28 21.73 -8.86 -9.95
C ILE A 28 20.57 -9.74 -9.49
N LYS A 29 20.66 -10.26 -8.27
CA LYS A 29 19.59 -11.01 -7.63
C LYS A 29 19.16 -10.30 -6.35
N ALA A 30 17.86 -10.05 -6.23
CA ALA A 30 17.27 -9.50 -5.02
C ALA A 30 17.20 -10.59 -3.93
N CYS A 31 17.76 -10.30 -2.76
CA CYS A 31 17.68 -11.12 -1.56
C CYS A 31 16.44 -10.78 -0.73
N SER A 32 16.18 -9.48 -0.57
CA SER A 32 15.08 -8.98 0.24
C SER A 32 14.56 -7.66 -0.34
N VAL A 33 13.28 -7.38 -0.09
CA VAL A 33 12.60 -6.16 -0.52
C VAL A 33 11.79 -5.60 0.64
N LYS A 34 11.85 -4.28 0.83
CA LYS A 34 11.01 -3.55 1.80
C LYS A 34 10.63 -2.18 1.23
N PRO A 35 9.48 -1.61 1.62
CA PRO A 35 9.13 -0.26 1.20
C PRO A 35 10.13 0.75 1.79
N VAL A 36 10.48 1.78 1.00
CA VAL A 36 11.38 2.86 1.46
C VAL A 36 10.74 3.60 2.63
N ILE A 37 9.51 4.08 2.42
CA ILE A 37 8.70 4.72 3.45
C ILE A 37 7.44 3.90 3.69
N CYS A 38 7.14 3.66 4.96
CA CYS A 38 5.90 3.05 5.43
C CYS A 38 5.41 3.83 6.65
N LYS A 39 4.17 4.30 6.64
CA LYS A 39 3.58 5.05 7.76
C LYS A 39 2.09 4.74 7.95
N PRO A 40 1.58 4.80 9.19
CA PRO A 40 0.15 4.85 9.42
C PRO A 40 -0.43 6.21 9.01
N VAL A 41 -1.68 6.20 8.59
CA VAL A 41 -2.56 7.37 8.45
C VAL A 41 -3.90 6.99 9.05
N GLU A 42 -4.54 7.92 9.74
CA GLU A 42 -5.75 7.66 10.53
C GLU A 42 -6.93 8.45 9.96
N GLU A 43 -8.13 7.89 10.11
CA GLU A 43 -9.40 8.54 9.77
C GLU A 43 -9.50 9.12 8.35
N VAL A 44 -8.92 8.45 7.35
CA VAL A 44 -8.99 8.86 5.94
C VAL A 44 -10.26 8.31 5.26
N CYS A 45 -10.84 9.05 4.33
CA CYS A 45 -12.12 8.74 3.69
C CYS A 45 -11.94 8.08 2.32
N ILE A 46 -12.70 7.03 2.01
CA ILE A 46 -12.79 6.48 0.65
C ILE A 46 -13.56 7.46 -0.24
N THR A 47 -12.83 8.18 -1.10
CA THR A 47 -13.36 9.26 -1.94
C THR A 47 -13.73 8.79 -3.34
N SER A 48 -13.13 7.69 -3.82
CA SER A 48 -13.52 7.06 -5.07
C SER A 48 -13.29 5.56 -5.09
N LEU A 49 -14.11 4.88 -5.90
CA LEU A 49 -14.01 3.46 -6.18
C LEU A 49 -14.13 3.25 -7.70
N ASN A 50 -13.26 2.42 -8.27
CA ASN A 50 -13.30 2.00 -9.67
C ASN A 50 -12.88 0.53 -9.78
N GLY A 51 -13.88 -0.36 -9.82
CA GLY A 51 -13.66 -1.80 -9.87
C GLY A 51 -12.91 -2.30 -8.63
N ARG A 52 -11.69 -2.80 -8.84
CA ARG A 52 -10.81 -3.30 -7.77
C ARG A 52 -9.87 -2.24 -7.20
N ASN A 53 -10.05 -0.98 -7.58
CA ASN A 53 -9.20 0.13 -7.15
C ASN A 53 -10.04 1.21 -6.46
N GLY A 54 -9.38 2.05 -5.67
CA GLY A 54 -10.00 3.22 -5.06
C GLY A 54 -8.98 4.24 -4.56
N VAL A 55 -9.49 5.32 -3.98
CA VAL A 55 -8.68 6.43 -3.46
C VAL A 55 -9.16 6.81 -2.06
N LEU A 56 -8.20 7.05 -1.16
CA LEU A 56 -8.42 7.66 0.16
C LEU A 56 -8.04 9.14 0.09
N ASP A 57 -8.89 10.03 0.62
CA ASP A 57 -8.69 11.48 0.69
C ASP A 57 -8.12 12.10 -0.60
N ASP A 58 -8.68 11.70 -1.75
CA ASP A 58 -8.33 12.16 -3.09
C ASP A 58 -6.84 11.97 -3.51
N SER A 59 -6.01 11.33 -2.67
CA SER A 59 -4.55 11.37 -2.81
C SER A 59 -3.82 10.05 -2.55
N ILE A 60 -4.47 9.07 -1.93
CA ILE A 60 -3.87 7.78 -1.59
C ILE A 60 -4.54 6.68 -2.39
N PHE A 61 -3.82 6.07 -3.33
CA PHE A 61 -4.34 4.98 -4.14
C PHE A 61 -4.44 3.67 -3.34
N PHE A 62 -5.42 2.83 -3.62
CA PHE A 62 -5.40 1.43 -3.19
C PHE A 62 -5.91 0.48 -4.28
N THR A 63 -5.48 -0.78 -4.18
CA THR A 63 -5.94 -1.87 -5.04
C THR A 63 -6.22 -3.12 -4.21
N LEU A 64 -7.38 -3.72 -4.40
CA LEU A 64 -7.82 -4.93 -3.69
C LEU A 64 -6.95 -6.16 -3.99
N ASP A 65 -6.04 -6.09 -4.97
CA ASP A 65 -5.14 -7.18 -5.32
C ASP A 65 -3.98 -7.36 -4.32
N SER A 66 -3.60 -6.29 -3.62
CA SER A 66 -2.51 -6.32 -2.62
C SER A 66 -2.88 -5.70 -1.27
N LEU A 67 -4.10 -5.18 -1.15
CA LEU A 67 -4.59 -4.53 0.06
C LEU A 67 -5.00 -5.57 1.11
N LYS A 68 -4.47 -5.43 2.33
CA LYS A 68 -4.93 -6.21 3.48
C LYS A 68 -6.20 -5.60 4.06
N LEU A 69 -7.21 -6.44 4.23
CA LEU A 69 -8.52 -6.07 4.74
C LEU A 69 -8.89 -6.97 5.94
N PRO A 70 -9.63 -6.45 6.91
CA PRO A 70 -10.32 -7.28 7.90
C PRO A 70 -11.29 -8.25 7.23
N ASP A 71 -11.48 -9.41 7.86
CA ASP A 71 -12.37 -10.45 7.35
C ASP A 71 -13.80 -9.92 7.18
N GLY A 72 -14.36 -10.17 5.99
CA GLY A 72 -15.73 -9.76 5.63
C GLY A 72 -15.91 -8.26 5.36
N TYR A 73 -14.86 -7.44 5.50
CA TYR A 73 -14.94 -6.03 5.15
C TYR A 73 -14.84 -5.83 3.63
N ILE A 74 -15.82 -5.13 3.07
CA ILE A 74 -15.85 -4.71 1.67
C ILE A 74 -15.83 -3.18 1.64
N PRO A 75 -14.74 -2.54 1.19
CA PRO A 75 -14.64 -1.08 1.19
C PRO A 75 -15.78 -0.42 0.42
N GLN A 76 -16.47 0.52 1.06
CA GLN A 76 -17.55 1.32 0.46
C GLN A 76 -17.13 2.77 0.27
N LEU A 77 -17.80 3.44 -0.66
CA LEU A 77 -17.62 4.87 -0.85
C LEU A 77 -18.01 5.59 0.45
N TYR A 78 -17.17 6.52 0.88
CA TYR A 78 -17.29 7.31 2.12
C TYR A 78 -17.06 6.56 3.43
N ASP A 79 -16.58 5.31 3.39
CA ASP A 79 -16.04 4.69 4.60
C ASP A 79 -14.85 5.50 5.11
N VAL A 80 -14.80 5.70 6.43
CA VAL A 80 -13.65 6.28 7.12
C VAL A 80 -12.81 5.14 7.67
N VAL A 81 -11.52 5.12 7.33
CA VAL A 81 -10.61 4.01 7.62
C VAL A 81 -9.28 4.52 8.17
N ASP A 82 -8.65 3.72 9.01
CA ASP A 82 -7.22 3.83 9.27
C ASP A 82 -6.49 3.04 8.19
N ALA A 83 -5.33 3.52 7.73
CA ALA A 83 -4.56 2.86 6.70
C ALA A 83 -3.06 2.81 7.04
N VAL A 84 -2.38 1.81 6.49
CA VAL A 84 -0.92 1.83 6.38
C VAL A 84 -0.60 2.11 4.93
N VAL A 85 0.24 3.11 4.68
CA VAL A 85 0.61 3.55 3.33
C VAL A 85 2.10 3.42 3.09
N VAL A 86 2.44 3.15 1.83
CA VAL A 86 3.81 3.15 1.32
C VAL A 86 3.95 4.22 0.25
N GLU A 87 5.17 4.75 0.11
CA GLU A 87 5.48 5.72 -0.93
C GLU A 87 5.43 5.05 -2.32
N SER A 88 4.83 5.74 -3.29
CA SER A 88 4.59 5.22 -4.63
C SER A 88 4.65 6.35 -5.67
N ILE A 89 4.85 6.00 -6.94
CA ILE A 89 4.87 6.93 -8.07
C ILE A 89 3.84 6.52 -9.11
N LEU A 90 2.57 6.51 -8.70
CA LEU A 90 1.46 6.31 -9.61
C LEU A 90 1.03 7.66 -10.21
N PRO A 91 0.43 7.67 -11.43
CA PRO A 91 -0.13 8.89 -11.98
C PRO A 91 -1.09 9.53 -10.97
N CYS A 92 -0.82 10.78 -10.59
CA CYS A 92 -1.59 11.57 -9.62
C CYS A 92 -1.51 11.14 -8.13
N TYR A 93 -0.79 10.07 -7.77
CA TYR A 93 -0.74 9.58 -6.39
C TYR A 93 0.70 9.29 -5.93
N THR A 94 1.10 9.90 -4.82
CA THR A 94 2.43 9.69 -4.20
C THR A 94 2.43 8.63 -3.10
N TRP A 95 1.25 8.10 -2.75
CA TRP A 95 1.06 7.11 -1.70
C TRP A 95 0.13 6.00 -2.16
N ARG A 96 0.39 4.80 -1.66
CA ARG A 96 -0.47 3.63 -1.85
C ARG A 96 -0.79 2.97 -0.51
N ALA A 97 -2.05 2.69 -0.25
CA ALA A 97 -2.45 1.91 0.91
C ALA A 97 -2.12 0.41 0.73
N VAL A 98 -1.55 -0.19 1.76
CA VAL A 98 -1.21 -1.63 1.85
C VAL A 98 -2.08 -2.37 2.87
N SER A 99 -2.73 -1.65 3.78
CA SER A 99 -3.82 -2.16 4.61
C SER A 99 -4.80 -1.04 4.93
N ILE A 100 -6.08 -1.38 5.11
CA ILE A 100 -7.08 -0.47 5.68
C ILE A 100 -7.92 -1.19 6.74
N THR A 101 -8.35 -0.46 7.75
CA THR A 101 -9.25 -0.93 8.82
C THR A 101 -10.36 0.10 9.00
N PRO A 102 -11.66 -0.29 8.94
CA PRO A 102 -12.74 0.66 9.11
C PRO A 102 -12.78 1.23 10.53
N VAL A 103 -12.93 2.54 10.64
CA VAL A 103 -13.09 3.25 11.91
C VAL A 103 -14.52 3.01 12.40
N ARG A 104 -14.66 2.31 13.54
CA ARG A 104 -15.97 2.14 14.18
C ARG A 104 -16.37 3.44 14.85
N ARG A 105 -17.27 4.20 14.24
CA ARG A 105 -17.99 5.26 14.97
C ARG A 105 -18.95 4.61 15.95
N SER A 106 -18.73 4.83 17.24
CA SER A 106 -19.77 4.58 18.25
C SER A 106 -21.01 5.38 17.86
N LYS A 107 -22.13 4.70 17.64
CA LYS A 107 -23.44 5.36 17.51
C LYS A 107 -23.81 6.07 18.81
#